data_AF-A0A2M4AX47-F1
#
_entry.id   AF-A0A2M4AX47-F1
#
_cell.length_a   1.000
_cell.length_b   1.000
_cell.length_c   1.000
_cell.angle_alpha   90.00
_cell.angle_beta   90.00
_cell.angle_gamma   90.00
#
_symmetry.space_group_name_H-M   'P 1'
#
loop_
_entity.id
_entity.type
_entity.pdbx_description
1 polymer ?
#
loop_
_entity_poly.entity_id
_entity_poly.type
_entity_poly.pdbx_seq_one_letter_code
_entity_poly.pdbx_strand_id
1 'polypeptide(L)'
;DGSPIYVGRAYHEGDLIPAKVVPTKQACYVSHNGMEIFKPSFEVLTGSGFSWVHSGNGHVPDGAVLGGHTTTGEQLHIGRTHHEGSLTPGKIHRSHGCLYIPFGGAEQSFKHYEVLIGQQRSTWQHCSAHAPVPPGAILAGNDSDGSPIYVGRAYHEGDQLPAKVLPSKQIAYVSHNGMEIPKHSFEILCNGNVSWVPTGFGSVPPNAVLAGRTSSGEALYVGRAHYMGALTPGKIHPSHQTLYIPYGGSEIPIKNYEALVEY
;
A
#
# COMPACT_ATOMS: atom_id res chain seq x y z
N ASP A 1 -29.05 -14.43 1.31
CA ASP A 1 -29.93 -13.67 0.39
C ASP A 1 -29.15 -12.80 -0.61
N GLY A 2 -27.80 -12.86 -0.61
CA GLY A 2 -26.99 -12.05 -1.52
C GLY A 2 -26.88 -10.57 -1.13
N SER A 3 -27.41 -10.17 0.02
CA SER A 3 -27.30 -8.79 0.50
C SER A 3 -25.83 -8.39 0.70
N PRO A 4 -25.44 -7.16 0.34
CA PRO A 4 -24.10 -6.67 0.61
C PRO A 4 -23.87 -6.59 2.12
N ILE A 5 -22.67 -6.99 2.54
CA ILE A 5 -22.21 -6.95 3.92
C ILE A 5 -21.05 -5.95 4.01
N TYR A 6 -21.13 -5.06 4.99
CA TYR A 6 -20.12 -4.03 5.25
C TYR A 6 -19.46 -4.25 6.60
N VAL A 7 -18.24 -3.73 6.71
CA VAL A 7 -17.51 -3.64 7.97
C VAL A 7 -18.05 -2.47 8.77
N GLY A 8 -18.38 -2.71 10.02
CA GLY A 8 -18.67 -1.65 10.99
C GLY A 8 -18.03 -1.96 12.33
N ARG A 9 -18.45 -1.22 13.35
CA ARG A 9 -18.18 -1.53 14.76
C ARG A 9 -19.31 -1.01 15.64
N ALA A 10 -19.47 -1.59 16.81
CA ALA A 10 -20.48 -1.16 17.77
C ALA A 10 -20.04 -1.45 19.21
N TYR A 11 -20.55 -0.66 20.15
CA TYR A 11 -20.35 -0.90 21.57
C TYR A 11 -21.26 -2.02 22.09
N HIS A 12 -20.73 -2.89 22.94
CA HIS A 12 -21.51 -3.85 23.72
C HIS A 12 -20.79 -4.17 25.02
N GLU A 13 -21.48 -3.96 26.15
CA GLU A 13 -20.96 -4.28 27.51
C GLU A 13 -19.59 -3.66 27.84
N GLY A 14 -19.30 -2.47 27.29
CA GLY A 14 -18.04 -1.74 27.50
C GLY A 14 -17.00 -1.97 26.40
N ASP A 15 -17.12 -3.07 25.66
CA ASP A 15 -16.25 -3.37 24.53
C ASP A 15 -16.70 -2.60 23.28
N LEU A 16 -15.73 -2.13 22.49
CA LEU A 16 -15.95 -1.66 21.13
C LEU A 16 -15.57 -2.80 20.17
N ILE A 17 -16.53 -3.32 19.41
CA ILE A 17 -16.37 -4.59 18.70
C ILE A 17 -16.57 -4.40 17.18
N PRO A 18 -15.67 -4.91 16.32
CA PRO A 18 -15.88 -5.04 14.88
C PRO A 18 -17.17 -5.80 14.54
N ALA A 19 -17.91 -5.31 13.55
CA ALA A 19 -19.29 -5.71 13.30
C ALA A 19 -19.59 -6.05 11.84
N LYS A 20 -20.58 -6.92 11.67
CA LYS A 20 -21.25 -7.24 10.40
C LYS A 20 -22.43 -6.28 10.21
N VAL A 21 -22.35 -5.40 9.22
CA VAL A 21 -23.43 -4.45 8.88
C VAL A 21 -24.15 -4.92 7.61
N VAL A 22 -25.47 -5.05 7.69
CA VAL A 22 -26.34 -5.47 6.58
C VAL A 22 -27.40 -4.40 6.36
N PRO A 23 -27.13 -3.40 5.48
CA PRO A 23 -28.00 -2.24 5.31
C PRO A 23 -29.42 -2.59 4.87
N THR A 24 -29.57 -3.61 4.00
CA THR A 24 -30.88 -4.08 3.52
C THR A 24 -31.78 -4.62 4.64
N LYS A 25 -31.17 -5.04 5.76
CA LYS A 25 -31.88 -5.51 6.97
C LYS A 25 -31.93 -4.45 8.07
N GLN A 26 -31.37 -3.26 7.82
CA GLN A 26 -31.14 -2.23 8.84
C GLN A 26 -30.51 -2.79 10.12
N ALA A 27 -29.57 -3.72 9.95
CA ALA A 27 -29.06 -4.51 11.04
C ALA A 27 -27.54 -4.47 11.11
N CYS A 28 -27.04 -4.38 12.34
CA CYS A 28 -25.64 -4.52 12.68
C CYS A 28 -25.52 -5.61 13.74
N TYR A 29 -24.52 -6.47 13.60
CA TYR A 29 -24.30 -7.59 14.51
C TYR A 29 -22.85 -7.63 14.97
N VAL A 30 -22.65 -7.89 16.26
CA VAL A 30 -21.34 -8.15 16.86
C VAL A 30 -21.33 -9.55 17.47
N SER A 31 -20.17 -10.18 17.51
CA SER A 31 -19.96 -11.43 18.24
C SER A 31 -19.55 -11.12 19.68
N HIS A 32 -20.22 -11.72 20.66
CA HIS A 32 -19.83 -11.58 22.05
C HIS A 32 -20.30 -12.79 22.87
N ASN A 33 -19.42 -13.35 23.70
CA ASN A 33 -19.71 -14.45 24.62
C ASN A 33 -20.52 -15.61 24.00
N GLY A 34 -20.10 -16.09 22.83
CA GLY A 34 -20.78 -17.21 22.16
C GLY A 34 -22.02 -16.83 21.32
N MET A 35 -22.45 -15.57 21.34
CA MET A 35 -23.70 -15.12 20.71
C MET A 35 -23.48 -14.10 19.59
N GLU A 36 -24.40 -14.09 18.63
CA GLU A 36 -24.60 -12.98 17.69
C GLU A 36 -25.57 -11.96 18.31
N ILE A 37 -25.10 -10.73 18.51
CA ILE A 37 -25.85 -9.68 19.20
C ILE A 37 -26.23 -8.58 18.22
N PHE A 38 -27.53 -8.28 18.13
CA PHE A 38 -28.05 -7.16 17.33
C PHE A 38 -27.71 -5.80 17.98
N LYS A 39 -27.27 -4.84 17.15
CA LYS A 39 -26.90 -3.50 17.58
C LYS A 39 -27.71 -2.44 16.80
N PRO A 40 -28.53 -1.62 17.47
CA PRO A 40 -29.29 -0.54 16.82
C PRO A 40 -28.45 0.70 16.54
N SER A 41 -27.33 0.88 17.23
CA SER A 41 -26.38 1.98 17.04
C SER A 41 -25.00 1.40 16.76
N PHE A 42 -24.38 1.89 15.70
CA PHE A 42 -23.12 1.39 15.16
C PHE A 42 -22.47 2.42 14.25
N GLU A 43 -21.17 2.24 14.01
CA GLU A 43 -20.41 2.96 13.01
C GLU A 43 -20.16 2.05 11.82
N VAL A 44 -20.12 2.62 10.62
CA VAL A 44 -19.74 1.90 9.39
C VAL A 44 -18.38 2.42 8.94
N LEU A 45 -17.47 1.51 8.59
CA LEU A 45 -16.18 1.89 8.03
C LEU A 45 -16.41 2.46 6.62
N THR A 46 -15.93 3.67 6.37
CA THR A 46 -16.02 4.35 5.08
C THR A 46 -14.63 4.73 4.56
N GLY A 47 -14.54 5.06 3.27
CA GLY A 47 -13.30 5.48 2.63
C GLY A 47 -12.71 4.42 1.69
N SER A 48 -11.48 4.68 1.25
CA SER A 48 -10.70 3.82 0.35
C SER A 48 -9.31 3.59 0.93
N GLY A 49 -8.47 2.82 0.24
CA GLY A 49 -7.14 2.48 0.76
C GLY A 49 -7.19 1.37 1.81
N PHE A 50 -7.97 0.34 1.54
CA PHE A 50 -7.95 -0.89 2.34
C PHE A 50 -7.72 -2.09 1.43
N SER A 51 -6.98 -3.07 1.92
CA SER A 51 -6.79 -4.37 1.27
C SER A 51 -6.98 -5.50 2.28
N TRP A 52 -7.28 -6.70 1.78
CA TRP A 52 -7.50 -7.89 2.59
C TRP A 52 -6.32 -8.84 2.38
N VAL A 53 -5.69 -9.26 3.48
CA VAL A 53 -4.50 -10.13 3.45
C VAL A 53 -4.79 -11.41 4.23
N HIS A 54 -4.48 -12.57 3.63
CA HIS A 54 -4.62 -13.86 4.30
C HIS A 54 -3.72 -13.95 5.56
N SER A 55 -4.29 -14.46 6.65
CA SER A 55 -3.60 -14.69 7.92
C SER A 55 -4.29 -15.82 8.70
N GLY A 56 -3.83 -16.07 9.93
CA GLY A 56 -4.46 -17.04 10.80
C GLY A 56 -3.87 -17.09 12.21
N ASN A 57 -4.50 -17.91 13.06
CA ASN A 57 -4.01 -18.24 14.40
C ASN A 57 -3.69 -17.04 15.31
N GLY A 58 -4.42 -15.93 15.16
CA GLY A 58 -4.20 -14.68 15.91
C GLY A 58 -3.16 -13.75 15.30
N HIS A 59 -2.47 -14.16 14.24
CA HIS A 59 -1.52 -13.30 13.54
C HIS A 59 -2.26 -12.16 12.83
N VAL A 60 -1.72 -10.95 12.96
CA VAL A 60 -2.16 -9.75 12.24
C VAL A 60 -0.92 -9.12 11.60
N PRO A 61 -0.96 -8.81 10.29
CA PRO A 61 0.16 -8.15 9.60
C PRO A 61 0.29 -6.67 10.00
N ASP A 62 1.41 -6.06 9.65
CA ASP A 62 1.62 -4.61 9.80
C ASP A 62 0.57 -3.82 9.01
N GLY A 63 0.13 -2.69 9.58
CA GLY A 63 -0.93 -1.86 8.98
C GLY A 63 -2.34 -2.42 9.17
N ALA A 64 -2.52 -3.50 9.94
CA ALA A 64 -3.85 -4.02 10.28
C ALA A 64 -4.73 -2.94 10.95
N VAL A 65 -5.97 -2.83 10.46
CA VAL A 65 -6.91 -1.82 10.95
C VAL A 65 -7.41 -2.22 12.34
N LEU A 66 -7.20 -1.33 13.30
CA LEU A 66 -7.81 -1.41 14.63
C LEU A 66 -9.31 -1.14 14.52
N GLY A 67 -10.11 -2.17 14.80
CA GLY A 67 -11.56 -2.10 14.70
C GLY A 67 -12.26 -1.92 16.05
N GLY A 68 -11.54 -2.07 17.15
CA GLY A 68 -12.12 -2.00 18.48
C GLY A 68 -11.15 -2.36 19.59
N HIS A 69 -11.68 -2.49 20.80
CA HIS A 69 -10.93 -2.93 21.98
C HIS A 69 -11.89 -3.54 23.01
N THR A 70 -11.37 -4.46 23.82
CA THR A 70 -12.08 -4.96 25.00
C THR A 70 -12.00 -3.97 26.14
N THR A 71 -12.83 -4.17 27.17
CA THR A 71 -12.85 -3.36 28.39
C THR A 71 -11.53 -3.43 29.16
N THR A 72 -10.74 -4.51 28.99
CA THR A 72 -9.39 -4.64 29.55
C THR A 72 -8.31 -3.94 28.71
N GLY A 73 -8.68 -3.37 27.57
CA GLY A 73 -7.78 -2.66 26.66
C GLY A 73 -7.11 -3.53 25.60
N GLU A 74 -7.48 -4.82 25.48
CA GLU A 74 -6.95 -5.64 24.38
C GLU A 74 -7.49 -5.14 23.04
N GLN A 75 -6.60 -4.90 22.09
CA GLN A 75 -6.96 -4.37 20.77
C GLN A 75 -7.57 -5.46 19.88
N LEU A 76 -8.73 -5.14 19.28
CA LEU A 76 -9.43 -5.98 18.34
C LEU A 76 -9.19 -5.48 16.91
N HIS A 77 -8.84 -6.39 16.02
CA HIS A 77 -8.58 -6.07 14.61
C HIS A 77 -9.73 -6.55 13.74
N ILE A 78 -9.85 -5.97 12.55
CA ILE A 78 -10.92 -6.32 11.61
C ILE A 78 -10.46 -7.50 10.75
N GLY A 79 -11.22 -8.58 10.79
CA GLY A 79 -11.02 -9.73 9.90
C GLY A 79 -12.31 -10.13 9.20
N ARG A 80 -12.20 -10.98 8.18
CA ARG A 80 -13.34 -11.63 7.54
C ARG A 80 -13.01 -13.06 7.14
N THR A 81 -14.05 -13.87 6.94
CA THR A 81 -13.91 -15.22 6.40
C THR A 81 -15.15 -15.66 5.63
N HIS A 82 -14.99 -16.65 4.75
CA HIS A 82 -16.11 -17.31 4.10
C HIS A 82 -16.73 -18.34 5.06
N HIS A 83 -18.02 -18.23 5.31
CA HIS A 83 -18.78 -19.20 6.09
C HIS A 83 -20.20 -19.31 5.54
N GLU A 84 -20.64 -20.55 5.27
CA GLU A 84 -21.98 -20.88 4.71
C GLU A 84 -22.40 -19.98 3.53
N GLY A 85 -21.50 -19.78 2.57
CA GLY A 85 -21.77 -18.98 1.38
C GLY A 85 -21.76 -17.46 1.60
N SER A 86 -21.41 -16.98 2.80
CA SER A 86 -21.31 -15.57 3.15
C SER A 86 -19.86 -15.18 3.49
N LEU A 87 -19.36 -14.12 2.87
CA LEU A 87 -18.09 -13.49 3.27
C LEU A 87 -18.38 -12.49 4.38
N THR A 88 -17.99 -12.84 5.61
CA THR A 88 -18.51 -12.18 6.81
C THR A 88 -17.39 -11.56 7.64
N PRO A 89 -17.48 -10.25 7.97
CA PRO A 89 -16.50 -9.60 8.83
C PRO A 89 -16.79 -9.84 10.32
N GLY A 90 -15.75 -9.66 11.15
CA GLY A 90 -15.84 -9.78 12.59
C GLY A 90 -14.56 -9.39 13.31
N LYS A 91 -14.43 -9.79 14.58
CA LYS A 91 -13.31 -9.41 15.46
C LYS A 91 -12.19 -10.43 15.44
N ILE A 92 -10.96 -10.01 15.13
CA ILE A 92 -9.77 -10.81 15.39
C ILE A 92 -9.34 -10.53 16.83
N HIS A 93 -9.33 -11.58 17.64
CA HIS A 93 -8.87 -11.55 19.02
C HIS A 93 -7.53 -12.27 19.09
N ARG A 94 -6.44 -11.49 19.16
CA ARG A 94 -5.08 -12.00 18.98
C ARG A 94 -4.72 -13.00 20.08
N SER A 95 -5.05 -12.69 21.34
CA SER A 95 -4.77 -13.59 22.47
C SER A 95 -5.55 -14.91 22.42
N HIS A 96 -6.74 -14.92 21.80
CA HIS A 96 -7.53 -16.15 21.58
C HIS A 96 -7.08 -16.90 20.32
N GLY A 97 -6.21 -16.29 19.52
CA GLY A 97 -5.67 -16.87 18.31
C GLY A 97 -6.70 -17.07 17.21
N CYS A 98 -7.77 -16.26 17.10
CA CYS A 98 -8.84 -16.49 16.12
C CYS A 98 -9.60 -15.23 15.69
N LEU A 99 -10.33 -15.35 14.58
CA LEU A 99 -11.41 -14.47 14.15
C LEU A 99 -12.74 -14.99 14.71
N TYR A 100 -13.56 -14.11 15.27
CA TYR A 100 -14.96 -14.36 15.59
C TYR A 100 -15.87 -13.61 14.62
N ILE A 101 -16.85 -14.29 14.02
CA ILE A 101 -17.90 -13.67 13.20
C ILE A 101 -19.29 -13.92 13.83
N PRO A 102 -20.23 -12.96 13.69
CA PRO A 102 -21.61 -13.15 14.11
C PRO A 102 -22.36 -13.83 12.96
N PHE A 103 -22.93 -15.01 13.20
CA PHE A 103 -23.67 -15.74 12.17
C PHE A 103 -24.69 -16.71 12.76
N GLY A 104 -25.95 -16.61 12.32
CA GLY A 104 -27.00 -17.57 12.64
C GLY A 104 -27.41 -17.57 14.11
N GLY A 105 -27.30 -16.45 14.80
CA GLY A 105 -27.56 -16.34 16.24
C GLY A 105 -26.36 -16.67 17.14
N ALA A 106 -25.26 -17.16 16.58
CA ALA A 106 -24.07 -17.57 17.33
C ALA A 106 -22.82 -16.76 16.98
N GLU A 107 -21.86 -16.74 17.91
CA GLU A 107 -20.48 -16.38 17.64
C GLU A 107 -19.71 -17.60 17.13
N GLN A 108 -19.11 -17.47 15.95
CA GLN A 108 -18.35 -18.55 15.33
C GLN A 108 -16.87 -18.21 15.24
N SER A 109 -16.00 -19.14 15.64
CA SER A 109 -14.54 -18.95 15.70
C SER A 109 -13.80 -19.62 14.53
N PHE A 110 -12.86 -18.90 13.92
CA PHE A 110 -12.07 -19.36 12.78
C PHE A 110 -10.56 -19.10 12.99
N LYS A 111 -9.75 -20.10 12.66
CA LYS A 111 -8.27 -20.00 12.69
C LYS A 111 -7.65 -19.50 11.39
N HIS A 112 -8.39 -19.54 10.28
CA HIS A 112 -7.98 -19.01 8.98
C HIS A 112 -8.94 -17.91 8.54
N TYR A 113 -8.39 -16.78 8.14
CA TYR A 113 -9.15 -15.58 7.82
C TYR A 113 -8.34 -14.60 6.96
N GLU A 114 -8.99 -13.55 6.48
CA GLU A 114 -8.31 -12.37 5.94
C GLU A 114 -8.35 -11.25 6.98
N VAL A 115 -7.29 -10.44 7.03
CA VAL A 115 -7.18 -9.24 7.87
C VAL A 115 -7.34 -8.01 7.00
N LEU A 116 -8.12 -7.03 7.47
CA LEU A 116 -8.20 -5.73 6.82
C LEU A 116 -6.96 -4.92 7.19
N ILE A 117 -6.18 -4.50 6.19
CA ILE A 117 -5.06 -3.57 6.37
C ILE A 117 -5.38 -2.23 5.73
N GLY A 118 -4.94 -1.15 6.37
CA GLY A 118 -4.98 0.19 5.80
C GLY A 118 -3.75 0.40 4.91
N GLN A 119 -3.97 0.72 3.64
CA GLN A 119 -2.90 1.12 2.73
C GLN A 119 -2.42 2.49 3.19
N GLN A 120 -1.24 2.55 3.81
CA GLN A 120 -0.52 3.82 3.92
C GLN A 120 -0.11 4.17 2.49
N ARG A 121 -0.90 5.01 1.82
CA ARG A 121 -0.56 5.46 0.47
C ARG A 121 0.60 6.44 0.55
N SER A 122 1.51 6.26 -0.37
CA SER A 122 2.61 7.15 -0.62
C SER A 122 2.12 8.47 -1.17
N THR A 123 2.82 9.52 -0.78
CA THR A 123 2.52 10.89 -1.17
C THR A 123 3.73 11.50 -1.85
N TRP A 124 3.48 12.18 -2.96
CA TRP A 124 4.50 12.96 -3.64
C TRP A 124 4.61 14.32 -2.94
N GLN A 125 5.80 14.61 -2.42
CA GLN A 125 6.09 15.89 -1.76
C GLN A 125 7.04 16.71 -2.64
N HIS A 126 6.66 17.96 -2.92
CA HIS A 126 7.53 18.88 -3.64
C HIS A 126 8.82 19.12 -2.87
N CYS A 127 9.95 19.10 -3.57
CA CYS A 127 11.27 19.30 -3.01
C CYS A 127 12.15 20.06 -4.02
N SER A 128 13.19 20.70 -3.50
CA SER A 128 14.22 21.34 -4.31
C SER A 128 15.58 20.75 -3.98
N ALA A 129 16.51 20.89 -4.93
CA ALA A 129 17.89 20.43 -4.84
C ALA A 129 18.59 20.76 -3.51
N HIS A 130 18.30 21.93 -2.95
CA HIS A 130 18.95 22.44 -1.73
C HIS A 130 18.10 22.24 -0.46
N ALA A 131 16.88 21.71 -0.59
CA ALA A 131 16.04 21.41 0.56
C ALA A 131 16.48 20.10 1.24
N PRO A 132 16.28 19.97 2.56
CA PRO A 132 16.50 18.70 3.23
C PRO A 132 15.54 17.63 2.71
N VAL A 133 15.95 16.37 2.79
CA VAL A 133 15.10 15.23 2.43
C VAL A 133 13.89 15.19 3.37
N PRO A 134 12.66 15.14 2.84
CA PRO A 134 11.45 15.09 3.65
C PRO A 134 11.40 13.80 4.49
N PRO A 135 10.84 13.83 5.71
CA PRO A 135 10.59 12.63 6.51
C PRO A 135 9.76 11.60 5.74
N GLY A 136 10.12 10.33 5.90
CA GLY A 136 9.43 9.22 5.25
C GLY A 136 9.78 9.03 3.77
N ALA A 137 10.79 9.73 3.22
CA ALA A 137 11.24 9.53 1.84
C ALA A 137 11.64 8.07 1.56
N ILE A 138 11.14 7.53 0.44
CA ILE A 138 11.38 6.14 0.05
C ILE A 138 12.75 6.00 -0.60
N LEU A 139 13.60 5.16 0.02
CA LEU A 139 14.92 4.82 -0.50
C LEU A 139 14.78 3.95 -1.75
N ALA A 140 15.38 4.41 -2.85
CA ALA A 140 15.45 3.66 -4.10
C ALA A 140 16.66 2.70 -4.12
N GLY A 141 17.77 3.12 -3.55
CA GLY A 141 19.01 2.35 -3.51
C GLY A 141 20.19 3.24 -3.13
N ASN A 142 21.35 2.96 -3.69
CA ASN A 142 22.60 3.65 -3.41
C ASN A 142 23.38 3.92 -4.69
N ASP A 143 24.08 5.05 -4.75
CA ASP A 143 24.98 5.38 -5.85
C ASP A 143 26.28 4.56 -5.74
N SER A 144 27.15 4.67 -6.73
CA SER A 144 28.43 3.93 -6.76
C SER A 144 29.40 4.31 -5.63
N ASP A 145 29.23 5.49 -5.03
CA ASP A 145 29.96 5.95 -3.84
C ASP A 145 29.28 5.55 -2.51
N GLY A 146 28.15 4.83 -2.57
CA GLY A 146 27.36 4.43 -1.41
C GLY A 146 26.36 5.48 -0.92
N SER A 147 26.31 6.68 -1.51
CA SER A 147 25.32 7.72 -1.16
C SER A 147 23.89 7.22 -1.39
N PRO A 148 22.93 7.54 -0.51
CA PRO A 148 21.54 7.14 -0.69
C PRO A 148 20.91 7.82 -1.91
N ILE A 149 20.10 7.06 -2.64
CA ILE A 149 19.28 7.55 -3.75
C ILE A 149 17.81 7.37 -3.35
N TYR A 150 17.00 8.40 -3.58
CA TYR A 150 15.56 8.39 -3.28
C TYR A 150 14.70 8.32 -4.54
N VAL A 151 13.50 7.76 -4.40
CA VAL A 151 12.48 7.74 -5.44
C VAL A 151 11.94 9.15 -5.62
N GLY A 152 12.09 9.71 -6.82
CA GLY A 152 11.48 10.97 -7.17
C GLY A 152 10.71 10.92 -8.48
N ARG A 153 10.16 12.08 -8.84
CA ARG A 153 9.65 12.37 -10.18
C ARG A 153 9.82 13.85 -10.50
N ALA A 154 9.91 14.20 -11.78
CA ALA A 154 10.02 15.58 -12.21
C ALA A 154 9.44 15.79 -13.61
N TYR A 155 8.95 17.02 -13.85
CA TYR A 155 8.49 17.44 -15.17
C TYR A 155 9.67 17.73 -16.09
N HIS A 156 9.59 17.28 -17.34
CA HIS A 156 10.50 17.67 -18.41
C HIS A 156 9.79 17.59 -19.76
N GLU A 157 9.77 18.69 -20.52
CA GLU A 157 9.22 18.75 -21.88
C GLU A 157 7.80 18.19 -22.06
N GLY A 158 6.93 18.40 -21.07
CA GLY A 158 5.52 17.96 -21.09
C GLY A 158 5.29 16.57 -20.50
N ASP A 159 6.35 15.83 -20.21
CA ASP A 159 6.29 14.53 -19.54
C ASP A 159 6.49 14.70 -18.02
N GLN A 160 5.82 13.87 -17.23
CA GLN A 160 6.13 13.65 -15.82
C GLN A 160 6.91 12.35 -15.69
N LEU A 161 8.18 12.42 -15.31
CA LEU A 161 9.12 11.31 -15.40
C LEU A 161 9.59 10.85 -14.01
N PRO A 162 9.70 9.54 -13.76
CA PRO A 162 10.44 8.99 -12.62
C PRO A 162 11.87 9.54 -12.56
N ALA A 163 12.37 9.82 -11.35
CA ALA A 163 13.65 10.49 -11.13
C ALA A 163 14.55 9.79 -10.11
N LYS A 164 15.86 9.84 -10.36
CA LYS A 164 16.96 9.53 -9.44
C LYS A 164 17.26 10.76 -8.59
N VAL A 165 16.90 10.78 -7.31
CA VAL A 165 17.18 11.93 -6.42
C VAL A 165 18.42 11.65 -5.58
N LEU A 166 19.42 12.55 -5.65
CA LEU A 166 20.72 12.45 -4.99
C LEU A 166 20.94 13.66 -4.06
N PRO A 167 20.53 13.57 -2.78
CA PRO A 167 20.67 14.68 -1.84
C PRO A 167 22.12 15.09 -1.59
N SER A 168 23.06 14.13 -1.56
CA SER A 168 24.49 14.41 -1.40
C SER A 168 25.08 15.25 -2.53
N LYS A 169 24.45 15.22 -3.71
CA LYS A 169 24.84 15.99 -4.90
C LYS A 169 23.88 17.16 -5.18
N GLN A 170 22.89 17.38 -4.29
CA GLN A 170 21.87 18.43 -4.41
C GLN A 170 21.22 18.48 -5.79
N ILE A 171 20.82 17.31 -6.31
CA ILE A 171 20.26 17.22 -7.66
C ILE A 171 19.36 16.00 -7.82
N ALA A 172 18.44 16.06 -8.78
CA ALA A 172 17.75 14.89 -9.30
C ALA A 172 18.00 14.74 -10.79
N TYR A 173 17.85 13.52 -11.31
CA TYR A 173 17.98 13.24 -12.73
C TYR A 173 16.77 12.47 -13.25
N VAL A 174 16.33 12.81 -14.46
CA VAL A 174 15.35 12.04 -15.23
C VAL A 174 15.99 11.55 -16.52
N SER A 175 15.53 10.42 -17.02
CA SER A 175 15.94 9.92 -18.34
C SER A 175 14.99 10.45 -19.41
N HIS A 176 15.52 11.09 -20.45
CA HIS A 176 14.71 11.60 -21.56
C HIS A 176 15.52 11.61 -22.85
N ASN A 177 14.95 11.07 -23.94
CA ASN A 177 15.51 11.06 -25.29
C ASN A 177 17.00 10.65 -25.35
N GLY A 178 17.38 9.55 -24.68
CA GLY A 178 18.77 9.06 -24.69
C GLY A 178 19.72 9.73 -23.68
N MET A 179 19.25 10.75 -22.94
CA MET A 179 20.08 11.57 -22.06
C MET A 179 19.65 11.49 -20.59
N GLU A 180 20.63 11.73 -19.70
CA GLU A 180 20.41 12.03 -18.29
C GLU A 180 20.24 13.54 -18.12
N ILE A 181 19.06 13.97 -17.66
CA ILE A 181 18.69 15.40 -17.56
C ILE A 181 18.65 15.85 -16.11
N PRO A 182 19.43 16.88 -15.71
CA PRO A 182 19.44 17.40 -14.34
C PRO A 182 18.18 18.21 -14.01
N LYS A 183 17.68 18.05 -12.77
CA LYS A 183 16.50 18.71 -12.22
C LYS A 183 16.82 19.28 -10.84
N HIS A 184 16.53 20.58 -10.65
CA HIS A 184 16.66 21.27 -9.36
C HIS A 184 15.34 21.40 -8.60
N SER A 185 14.21 21.09 -9.25
CA SER A 185 12.87 21.02 -8.65
C SER A 185 12.22 19.72 -9.10
N PHE A 186 11.67 19.00 -8.14
CA PHE A 186 11.16 17.64 -8.29
C PHE A 186 10.20 17.32 -7.14
N GLU A 187 9.59 16.13 -7.17
CA GLU A 187 8.87 15.58 -6.04
C GLU A 187 9.58 14.32 -5.55
N ILE A 188 9.59 14.10 -4.23
CA ILE A 188 10.08 12.87 -3.59
C ILE A 188 8.87 12.05 -3.15
N LEU A 189 8.90 10.74 -3.40
CA LEU A 189 7.89 9.82 -2.90
C LEU A 189 8.12 9.58 -1.41
N CYS A 190 7.12 9.85 -0.59
CA CYS A 190 7.22 9.79 0.85
C CYS A 190 6.08 9.00 1.44
N ASN A 191 6.37 8.31 2.54
CA ASN A 191 5.43 7.48 3.29
C ASN A 191 4.89 6.34 2.43
N GLY A 192 4.42 5.28 3.06
CA GLY A 192 3.73 4.20 2.38
C GLY A 192 4.43 2.86 2.42
N ASN A 193 3.60 1.83 2.32
CA ASN A 193 4.03 0.44 2.44
C ASN A 193 4.42 -0.10 1.07
N VAL A 194 5.71 0.01 0.76
CA VAL A 194 6.23 -0.34 -0.57
C VAL A 194 7.17 -1.53 -0.53
N SER A 195 7.22 -2.25 -1.64
CA SER A 195 8.20 -3.31 -1.88
C SER A 195 8.75 -3.26 -3.30
N TRP A 196 9.93 -3.83 -3.49
CA TRP A 196 10.54 -4.00 -4.79
C TRP A 196 10.31 -5.41 -5.28
N VAL A 197 9.70 -5.56 -6.46
CA VAL A 197 9.33 -6.86 -7.04
C VAL A 197 10.14 -7.11 -8.32
N PRO A 198 10.92 -8.20 -8.40
CA PRO A 198 11.63 -8.57 -9.62
C PRO A 198 10.68 -8.76 -10.80
N THR A 199 11.00 -8.15 -11.93
CA THR A 199 10.22 -8.18 -13.17
C THR A 199 11.13 -7.83 -14.37
N GLY A 200 10.55 -7.61 -15.54
CA GLY A 200 11.31 -7.20 -16.71
C GLY A 200 10.47 -7.01 -17.96
N PHE A 201 11.12 -6.61 -19.05
CA PHE A 201 10.54 -6.55 -20.39
C PHE A 201 9.23 -5.74 -20.47
N GLY A 202 9.11 -4.68 -19.67
CA GLY A 202 7.92 -3.81 -19.62
C GLY A 202 6.79 -4.31 -18.75
N SER A 203 6.92 -5.47 -18.11
CA SER A 203 5.92 -6.02 -17.23
C SER A 203 5.74 -5.13 -16.00
N VAL A 204 4.49 -4.69 -15.79
CA VAL A 204 4.07 -3.86 -14.67
C VAL A 204 3.23 -4.74 -13.72
N PRO A 205 3.75 -5.08 -12.53
CA PRO A 205 2.99 -5.87 -11.57
C PRO A 205 1.76 -5.11 -11.04
N PRO A 206 0.76 -5.82 -10.48
CA PRO A 206 -0.34 -5.19 -9.77
C PRO A 206 0.17 -4.22 -8.69
N ASN A 207 -0.49 -3.09 -8.54
CA ASN A 207 -0.15 -2.03 -7.60
C ASN A 207 1.24 -1.37 -7.80
N ALA A 208 1.83 -1.48 -9.00
CA ALA A 208 3.03 -0.71 -9.33
C ALA A 208 2.80 0.79 -9.17
N VAL A 209 3.79 1.49 -8.59
CA VAL A 209 3.72 2.92 -8.32
C VAL A 209 3.79 3.71 -9.62
N LEU A 210 2.67 4.31 -10.01
CA LEU A 210 2.58 5.26 -11.12
C LEU A 210 3.32 6.55 -10.73
N ALA A 211 4.43 6.85 -11.40
CA ALA A 211 5.22 8.04 -11.13
C ALA A 211 4.91 9.18 -12.10
N GLY A 212 4.37 8.89 -13.28
CA GLY A 212 3.93 9.96 -14.18
C GLY A 212 3.42 9.43 -15.51
N ARG A 213 3.36 10.33 -16.48
CA ARG A 213 2.87 10.03 -17.82
C ARG A 213 3.69 10.78 -18.85
N THR A 214 3.84 10.19 -20.02
CA THR A 214 4.27 10.93 -21.21
C THR A 214 3.21 11.95 -21.59
N SER A 215 3.59 12.93 -22.40
CA SER A 215 2.71 13.92 -23.03
C SER A 215 1.62 13.28 -23.91
N SER A 216 1.84 12.07 -24.44
CA SER A 216 0.83 11.26 -25.13
C SER A 216 -0.11 10.49 -24.21
N GLY A 217 0.15 10.51 -22.89
CA GLY A 217 -0.69 9.89 -21.85
C GLY A 217 -0.24 8.50 -21.40
N GLU A 218 0.84 7.94 -21.96
CA GLU A 218 1.35 6.63 -21.54
C GLU A 218 1.82 6.67 -20.09
N ALA A 219 1.40 5.68 -19.29
CA ALA A 219 1.77 5.56 -17.89
C ALA A 219 3.23 5.12 -17.72
N LEU A 220 3.95 5.80 -16.83
CA LEU A 220 5.34 5.50 -16.46
C LEU A 220 5.41 5.11 -14.98
N TYR A 221 6.15 4.05 -14.70
CA TYR A 221 6.24 3.46 -13.37
C TYR A 221 7.66 3.53 -12.81
N VAL A 222 7.78 3.47 -11.50
CA VAL A 222 9.10 3.46 -10.84
C VAL A 222 9.68 2.06 -10.92
N GLY A 223 10.86 1.94 -11.51
CA GLY A 223 11.69 0.74 -11.42
C GLY A 223 13.10 1.08 -10.95
N ARG A 224 13.87 0.07 -10.58
CA ARG A 224 15.29 0.20 -10.28
C ARG A 224 16.09 -0.99 -10.79
N ALA A 225 17.38 -0.80 -10.99
CA ALA A 225 18.30 -1.87 -11.36
C ALA A 225 19.72 -1.59 -10.87
N HIS A 226 20.51 -2.67 -10.80
CA HIS A 226 21.95 -2.57 -10.61
C HIS A 226 22.63 -2.15 -11.91
N TYR A 227 23.47 -1.12 -11.85
CA TYR A 227 24.29 -0.68 -12.97
C TYR A 227 25.58 -0.01 -12.47
N MET A 228 26.73 -0.47 -12.94
CA MET A 228 28.05 0.10 -12.63
C MET A 228 28.30 0.35 -11.12
N GLY A 229 27.90 -0.60 -10.27
CA GLY A 229 28.07 -0.53 -8.81
C GLY A 229 27.00 0.27 -8.07
N ALA A 230 26.09 0.95 -8.77
CA ALA A 230 24.92 1.60 -8.17
C ALA A 230 23.68 0.70 -8.24
N LEU A 231 22.78 0.87 -7.28
CA LEU A 231 21.37 0.43 -7.36
C LEU A 231 20.52 1.69 -7.53
N THR A 232 20.05 1.95 -8.75
CA THR A 232 19.49 3.25 -9.12
C THR A 232 18.08 3.13 -9.71
N PRO A 233 17.15 4.04 -9.36
CA PRO A 233 15.82 4.08 -9.95
C PRO A 233 15.84 4.67 -11.36
N GLY A 234 14.76 4.45 -12.08
CA GLY A 234 14.50 4.98 -13.42
C GLY A 234 13.05 4.82 -13.83
N LYS A 235 12.77 5.09 -15.10
CA LYS A 235 11.42 4.99 -15.68
C LYS A 235 11.18 3.63 -16.33
N ILE A 236 10.20 2.89 -15.83
CA ILE A 236 9.64 1.77 -16.57
C ILE A 236 8.73 2.34 -17.64
N HIS A 237 9.02 2.02 -18.89
CA HIS A 237 8.24 2.40 -20.06
C HIS A 237 7.64 1.14 -20.68
N PRO A 238 6.35 0.83 -20.40
CA PRO A 238 5.75 -0.45 -20.77
C PRO A 238 5.78 -0.72 -22.27
N SER A 239 5.42 0.26 -23.11
CA SER A 239 5.41 0.08 -24.57
C SER A 239 6.80 -0.17 -25.15
N HIS A 240 7.85 0.39 -24.53
CA HIS A 240 9.25 0.16 -24.92
C HIS A 240 9.81 -1.14 -24.33
N GLN A 241 9.05 -1.82 -23.46
CA GLN A 241 9.47 -3.04 -22.78
C GLN A 241 10.79 -2.88 -22.00
N THR A 242 11.00 -1.72 -21.37
CA THR A 242 12.32 -1.32 -20.86
C THR A 242 12.21 -0.48 -19.58
N LEU A 243 13.14 -0.68 -18.64
CA LEU A 243 13.49 0.31 -17.62
C LEU A 243 14.61 1.19 -18.16
N TYR A 244 14.45 2.50 -18.12
CA TYR A 244 15.49 3.46 -18.45
C TYR A 244 16.01 4.14 -17.17
N ILE A 245 17.30 4.03 -16.90
CA ILE A 245 17.94 4.71 -15.75
C ILE A 245 18.79 5.90 -16.24
N PRO A 246 18.83 7.02 -15.51
CA PRO A 246 19.78 8.10 -15.76
C PRO A 246 21.13 7.73 -15.13
N TYR A 247 22.19 7.69 -15.95
CA TYR A 247 23.53 7.41 -15.46
C TYR A 247 24.62 8.00 -16.37
N GLY A 248 25.51 8.82 -15.80
CA GLY A 248 26.75 9.25 -16.46
C GLY A 248 26.52 10.11 -17.70
N GLY A 249 25.46 10.91 -17.71
CA GLY A 249 25.07 11.74 -18.85
C GLY A 249 24.14 11.06 -19.86
N SER A 250 23.88 9.76 -19.72
CA SER A 250 23.08 8.98 -20.67
C SER A 250 21.86 8.32 -20.04
N GLU A 251 20.88 8.03 -20.88
CA GLU A 251 19.76 7.13 -20.57
C GLU A 251 20.16 5.69 -20.91
N ILE A 252 20.19 4.83 -19.90
CA ILE A 252 20.63 3.43 -20.06
C ILE A 252 19.41 2.50 -20.07
N PRO A 253 19.18 1.73 -21.15
CA PRO A 253 18.10 0.75 -21.22
C PRO A 253 18.44 -0.55 -20.49
N ILE A 254 17.51 -1.04 -19.67
CA ILE A 254 17.65 -2.27 -18.88
C ILE A 254 16.37 -3.12 -19.04
N LYS A 255 16.55 -4.42 -19.32
CA LYS A 255 15.43 -5.35 -19.53
C LYS A 255 14.98 -6.10 -18.28
N ASN A 256 15.90 -6.43 -17.37
CA ASN A 256 15.59 -7.09 -16.10
C ASN A 256 15.77 -6.10 -14.96
N TYR A 257 14.75 -5.91 -14.14
CA TYR A 257 14.73 -4.86 -13.13
C TYR A 257 13.75 -5.21 -11.99
N GLU A 258 13.68 -4.37 -10.97
CA GLU A 258 12.63 -4.43 -9.96
C GLU A 258 11.65 -3.27 -10.17
N ALA A 259 10.36 -3.54 -10.04
CA ALA A 259 9.32 -2.50 -10.01
C ALA A 259 8.95 -2.19 -8.57
N LEU A 260 8.72 -0.91 -8.27
CA LEU A 260 8.19 -0.49 -6.98
C LEU A 260 6.68 -0.72 -6.96
N VAL A 261 6.20 -1.46 -5.97
CA VAL A 261 4.77 -1.69 -5.73
C VAL A 261 4.36 -1.21 -4.34
N GLU A 262 3.09 -0.85 -4.18
CA GLU A 262 2.50 -0.36 -2.93
C GLU A 262 1.34 -1.25 -2.46
N TYR A 263 1.18 -1.40 -1.14
CA TYR A 263 0.17 -2.30 -0.52
C TYR A 263 -0.79 -1.64 0.44
#